data_AF-A0A953QKM5-F1
#
_entry.id   AF-A0A953QKM5-F1
#
_cell.length_a   1.000
_cell.length_b   1.000
_cell.length_c   1.000
_cell.angle_alpha   90.00
_cell.angle_beta   90.00
_cell.angle_gamma   90.00
#
_symmetry.space_group_name_H-M   'P 1'
#
loop_
_entity.id
_entity.type
_entity.pdbx_description
1 polymer ?
#
loop_
_entity_poly.entity_id
_entity_poly.type
_entity_poly.pdbx_seq_one_letter_code
_entity_poly.pdbx_strand_id
1 'polypeptide(L)'
;MSGKALHAGLWNSLFCGLFVILIGFSPLRAQITEYSVTFNGLNGIAAGPDGNMWFSGNRNIGRITTAGVVTAYPVPTSNDASGGIAAGPDGAMWFTESPLNSPASNGGWFAKIGRITTSGVITEYPLPDPMSIPTAITAGPDGALWFIESGNGKIGRISTSGTITEFPLPASEVNYGVDGITSGPDGNLWFTQGYAANKILRMTTSGVFTIYTVATFVSAGSLALTAGPDGALWFTDQASKIGRITTSGTITEYALPANDSPFAIAAGPDGALWFTDSLGQIERITTSGTVTSQVATPTNTAGGFLGYIAAGPDGAMWFTEVGGKIGRIPTGVTVTPPTITEVANAEGESPTIAPNTWVLIKGSNLAKAGDSRTWLGSDFVNDQMPTQLDGVSVTVNGKPAFVYYISPAQLNILTPPDAISGSVQIQVANNGATSANFTAQAQAESTSFFVFNGGPYIAAVHLNGSLIGPATLFAGYTSPAQPGETIVIYANGFGPTSAQVVSGSSTQSGTLSPLPVLTIGGIGATVTFAGLVAPGEFQFNAIVPSSLANGDQPVTATYNGLTTQSGTLLTVHQ
;
A
#
# COMPACT_ATOMS: atom_id res chain seq x y z
N MET A 1 -16.42 31.27 57.71
CA MET A 1 -15.32 31.02 58.67
C MET A 1 -14.15 30.42 57.92
N SER A 2 -12.99 31.00 58.13
CA SER A 2 -11.74 30.91 57.35
C SER A 2 -10.94 29.62 57.53
N GLY A 3 -10.18 29.26 56.47
CA GLY A 3 -8.72 29.20 56.58
C GLY A 3 -8.03 27.83 56.65
N LYS A 4 -7.16 27.57 55.66
CA LYS A 4 -5.77 27.00 55.70
C LYS A 4 -5.39 26.60 54.26
N ALA A 5 -4.20 26.82 53.68
CA ALA A 5 -2.91 27.34 54.13
C ALA A 5 -2.09 27.68 52.85
N LEU A 6 -1.54 28.90 52.72
CA LEU A 6 -0.12 29.31 52.85
C LEU A 6 0.68 29.40 51.53
N HIS A 7 1.11 30.64 51.27
CA HIS A 7 1.85 31.17 50.13
C HIS A 7 3.36 30.91 50.23
N ALA A 8 3.99 30.77 49.06
CA ALA A 8 5.42 30.93 48.83
C ALA A 8 5.79 32.41 48.66
N GLY A 9 6.95 32.80 49.20
CA GLY A 9 7.54 34.11 49.00
C GLY A 9 9.05 34.10 49.24
N LEU A 10 9.77 34.61 48.24
CA LEU A 10 10.98 35.42 48.32
C LEU A 10 12.32 34.74 48.66
N TRP A 11 13.15 34.56 47.62
CA TRP A 11 14.59 34.81 47.71
C TRP A 11 15.06 35.69 46.53
N ASN A 12 15.49 36.89 46.89
CA ASN A 12 16.51 37.78 46.32
C ASN A 12 16.47 38.28 44.87
N SER A 13 16.14 39.57 44.79
CA SER A 13 16.57 40.59 43.82
C SER A 13 18.00 41.10 44.11
N LEU A 14 18.86 41.19 43.08
CA LEU A 14 19.82 42.29 42.81
C LEU A 14 20.84 41.87 41.74
N PHE A 15 20.62 42.30 40.48
CA PHE A 15 21.61 42.73 39.47
C PHE A 15 20.79 43.09 38.22
N CYS A 16 20.35 44.34 38.09
CA CYS A 16 20.95 45.42 37.29
C CYS A 16 20.83 45.21 35.77
N GLY A 17 20.36 46.26 35.08
CA GLY A 17 19.91 46.26 33.70
C GLY A 17 20.96 45.93 32.63
N LEU A 18 20.42 45.86 31.40
CA LEU A 18 21.12 45.84 30.10
C LEU A 18 21.60 44.45 29.61
N PHE A 19 20.68 43.68 29.01
CA PHE A 19 20.87 42.93 27.75
C PHE A 19 19.57 42.17 27.44
N VAL A 20 18.63 42.81 26.72
CA VAL A 20 17.64 42.04 25.95
C VAL A 20 18.34 41.66 24.66
N ILE A 21 19.06 40.53 24.67
CA ILE A 21 19.41 39.85 23.44
C ILE A 21 18.09 39.35 22.87
N LEU A 22 17.73 39.87 21.69
CA LEU A 22 16.80 39.24 20.76
C LEU A 22 17.25 37.77 20.58
N ILE A 23 16.68 36.84 21.33
CA ILE A 23 16.70 35.43 20.94
C ILE A 23 15.48 35.28 20.05
N GLY A 24 15.64 35.70 18.79
CA GLY A 24 14.75 35.25 17.74
C GLY A 24 14.81 33.73 17.73
N PHE A 25 13.71 33.07 18.07
CA PHE A 25 13.50 31.69 17.64
C PHE A 25 13.58 31.72 16.13
N SER A 26 14.73 31.31 15.58
CA SER A 26 14.83 30.98 14.17
C SER A 26 13.82 29.86 13.92
N PRO A 27 12.95 29.96 12.90
CA PRO A 27 12.11 28.83 12.54
C PRO A 27 13.04 27.65 12.24
N LEU A 28 12.71 26.48 12.78
CA LEU A 28 13.45 25.23 12.58
C LEU A 28 13.84 25.13 11.10
N ARG A 29 15.12 25.35 10.77
CA ARG A 29 15.65 25.04 9.45
C ARG A 29 15.61 23.52 9.32
N ALA A 30 14.76 22.98 8.47
CA ALA A 30 14.91 21.59 8.06
C ALA A 30 16.29 21.46 7.39
N GLN A 31 17.21 20.70 7.99
CA GLN A 31 18.51 20.44 7.40
C GLN A 31 18.31 19.50 6.21
N ILE A 32 18.48 20.02 5.00
CA ILE A 32 18.54 19.18 3.80
C ILE A 32 19.83 18.39 3.83
N THR A 33 19.72 17.09 3.60
CA THR A 33 20.87 16.22 3.36
C THR A 33 20.90 15.85 1.89
N GLU A 34 22.05 16.04 1.23
CA GLU A 34 22.25 15.71 -0.17
C GLU A 34 23.16 14.47 -0.30
N TYR A 35 22.79 13.55 -1.18
CA TYR A 35 23.54 12.32 -1.47
C TYR A 35 23.97 12.33 -2.93
N SER A 36 25.27 12.18 -3.19
CA SER A 36 25.80 12.13 -4.56
C SER A 36 25.49 10.80 -5.23
N VAL A 37 25.18 10.87 -6.52
CA VAL A 37 24.90 9.72 -7.39
C VAL A 37 25.97 9.63 -8.48
N THR A 38 26.27 8.42 -8.96
CA THR A 38 27.29 8.18 -10.00
C THR A 38 26.78 8.42 -11.44
N PHE A 39 25.54 8.86 -11.60
CA PHE A 39 24.91 9.17 -12.89
C PHE A 39 24.03 10.43 -12.77
N ASN A 40 23.74 11.05 -13.92
CA ASN A 40 23.06 12.34 -14.02
C ASN A 40 21.67 12.20 -14.68
N GLY A 41 20.99 13.33 -14.89
CA GLY A 41 19.68 13.36 -15.53
C GLY A 41 18.61 12.75 -14.64
N LEU A 42 18.76 12.92 -13.33
CA LEU A 42 17.80 12.41 -12.36
C LEU A 42 16.49 13.16 -12.51
N ASN A 43 15.37 12.44 -12.43
CA ASN A 43 14.06 13.06 -12.59
C ASN A 43 13.00 12.44 -11.66
N GLY A 44 12.50 11.24 -11.97
CA GLY A 44 11.48 10.57 -11.17
C GLY A 44 12.03 10.05 -9.85
N ILE A 45 11.22 10.08 -8.80
CA ILE A 45 11.49 9.46 -7.50
C ILE A 45 10.21 8.96 -6.86
N ALA A 46 10.26 7.78 -6.24
CA ALA A 46 9.14 7.15 -5.55
C ALA A 46 9.64 6.25 -4.41
N ALA A 47 8.82 6.08 -3.37
CA ALA A 47 9.07 5.07 -2.35
C ALA A 47 8.83 3.68 -2.94
N GLY A 48 9.75 2.75 -2.66
CA GLY A 48 9.64 1.35 -3.05
C GLY A 48 9.04 0.46 -1.97
N PRO A 49 8.55 -0.73 -2.35
CA PRO A 49 7.94 -1.68 -1.42
C PRO A 49 8.95 -2.28 -0.44
N ASP A 50 10.25 -2.07 -0.65
CA ASP A 50 11.34 -2.51 0.23
C ASP A 50 11.72 -1.46 1.30
N GLY A 51 10.94 -0.38 1.44
CA GLY A 51 11.22 0.68 2.42
C GLY A 51 12.41 1.57 2.06
N ASN A 52 12.74 1.67 0.77
CA ASN A 52 13.79 2.56 0.25
C ASN A 52 13.22 3.51 -0.80
N MET A 53 13.95 4.58 -1.11
CA MET A 53 13.59 5.44 -2.25
C MET A 53 14.22 4.89 -3.52
N TRP A 54 13.46 4.92 -4.60
CA TRP A 54 13.89 4.56 -5.94
C TRP A 54 13.75 5.76 -6.85
N PHE A 55 14.71 5.97 -7.73
CA PHE A 55 14.77 7.13 -8.59
C PHE A 55 15.29 6.78 -9.97
N SER A 56 14.90 7.58 -10.94
CA SER A 56 15.16 7.34 -12.35
C SER A 56 16.18 8.35 -12.88
N GLY A 57 16.96 7.97 -13.89
CA GLY A 57 17.90 8.87 -14.55
C GLY A 57 18.58 8.24 -15.76
N ASN A 58 19.59 8.92 -16.31
CA ASN A 58 20.17 8.53 -17.59
C ASN A 58 20.72 7.10 -17.56
N ARG A 59 20.07 6.21 -18.32
CA ARG A 59 20.42 4.78 -18.49
C ARG A 59 20.50 3.98 -17.18
N ASN A 60 19.99 4.50 -16.07
CA ASN A 60 20.09 3.84 -14.77
C ASN A 60 18.84 4.08 -13.94
N ILE A 61 18.49 3.05 -13.17
CA ILE A 61 17.60 3.18 -12.03
C ILE A 61 18.45 3.19 -10.76
N GLY A 62 18.20 4.15 -9.88
CA GLY A 62 18.84 4.26 -8.58
C GLY A 62 17.94 3.78 -7.46
N ARG A 63 18.55 3.27 -6.41
CA ARG A 63 17.93 2.95 -5.11
C ARG A 63 18.77 3.58 -4.03
N ILE A 64 18.14 4.26 -3.08
CA ILE A 64 18.81 4.86 -1.93
C ILE A 64 18.10 4.46 -0.63
N THR A 65 18.88 3.95 0.33
CA THR A 65 18.35 3.64 1.65
C THR A 65 18.08 4.91 2.44
N THR A 66 17.23 4.83 3.47
CA THR A 66 16.96 5.97 4.36
C THR A 66 18.21 6.45 5.13
N ALA A 67 19.24 5.60 5.21
CA ALA A 67 20.55 5.92 5.74
C ALA A 67 21.53 6.53 4.70
N GLY A 68 21.09 6.71 3.45
CA GLY A 68 21.88 7.37 2.39
C GLY A 68 22.75 6.45 1.54
N VAL A 69 22.56 5.12 1.61
CA VAL A 69 23.35 4.18 0.78
C VAL A 69 22.73 4.07 -0.60
N VAL A 70 23.46 4.52 -1.63
CA VAL A 70 23.02 4.51 -3.04
C VAL A 70 23.49 3.25 -3.76
N THR A 71 22.61 2.65 -4.56
CA THR A 71 22.89 1.57 -5.52
C THR A 71 22.34 1.96 -6.88
N ALA A 72 23.10 1.73 -7.96
CA ALA A 72 22.68 2.03 -9.33
C ALA A 72 22.54 0.73 -10.15
N TYR A 73 21.48 0.66 -10.96
CA TYR A 73 21.15 -0.46 -11.82
C TYR A 73 21.09 0.02 -13.28
N PRO A 74 22.08 -0.33 -14.10
CA PRO A 74 22.05 0.00 -15.52
C PRO A 74 20.86 -0.66 -16.22
N VAL A 75 20.09 0.08 -17.00
CA VAL A 75 19.03 -0.52 -17.82
C VAL A 75 19.62 -1.34 -18.96
N PRO A 76 19.01 -2.49 -19.34
CA PRO A 76 19.54 -3.37 -20.38
C PRO A 76 19.73 -2.70 -21.74
N THR A 77 18.81 -1.83 -22.14
CA THR A 77 18.95 -1.05 -23.36
C THR A 77 19.48 0.35 -23.12
N SER A 78 20.15 0.90 -24.13
CA SER A 78 20.69 2.26 -24.09
C SER A 78 19.61 3.35 -24.18
N ASN A 79 18.38 3.07 -23.76
CA ASN A 79 17.30 4.03 -23.67
C ASN A 79 17.54 5.00 -22.51
N ASP A 80 16.86 6.14 -22.59
CA ASP A 80 16.77 7.06 -21.48
C ASP A 80 15.76 6.52 -20.48
N ALA A 81 16.16 6.41 -19.22
CA ALA A 81 15.30 6.00 -18.13
C ALA A 81 14.97 7.18 -17.21
N SER A 82 15.21 8.43 -17.63
CA SER A 82 14.92 9.64 -16.84
C SER A 82 13.43 10.01 -16.76
N GLY A 83 12.50 9.12 -17.11
CA GLY A 83 11.06 9.38 -17.02
C GLY A 83 10.50 9.10 -15.63
N GLY A 84 9.17 9.01 -15.50
CA GLY A 84 8.50 8.66 -14.25
C GLY A 84 8.85 7.26 -13.77
N ILE A 85 8.78 7.06 -12.45
CA ILE A 85 8.94 5.79 -11.73
C ILE A 85 7.87 5.66 -10.65
N ALA A 86 7.29 4.46 -10.48
CA ALA A 86 6.25 4.18 -9.49
C ALA A 86 6.37 2.75 -8.95
N ALA A 87 5.95 2.52 -7.71
CA ALA A 87 5.81 1.17 -7.18
C ALA A 87 4.59 0.49 -7.84
N GLY A 88 4.77 -0.76 -8.29
CA GLY A 88 3.69 -1.59 -8.79
C GLY A 88 3.06 -2.45 -7.69
N PRO A 89 1.81 -2.92 -7.90
CA PRO A 89 1.11 -3.79 -6.94
C PRO A 89 1.75 -5.19 -6.82
N ASP A 90 2.70 -5.51 -7.69
CA ASP A 90 3.47 -6.75 -7.70
C ASP A 90 4.77 -6.68 -6.88
N GLY A 91 4.97 -5.62 -6.10
CA GLY A 91 6.15 -5.45 -5.26
C GLY A 91 7.43 -5.10 -6.03
N ALA A 92 7.32 -4.66 -7.29
CA ALA A 92 8.42 -4.15 -8.11
C ALA A 92 8.28 -2.63 -8.31
N MET A 93 9.35 -1.99 -8.79
CA MET A 93 9.26 -0.63 -9.34
C MET A 93 9.07 -0.70 -10.85
N TRP A 94 8.29 0.22 -11.40
CA TRP A 94 8.01 0.36 -12.82
C TRP A 94 8.40 1.75 -13.27
N PHE A 95 9.00 1.88 -14.45
CA PHE A 95 9.55 3.13 -14.95
C PHE A 95 9.35 3.27 -16.47
N THR A 96 9.40 4.51 -16.94
CA THR A 96 9.26 4.82 -18.37
C THR A 96 10.62 4.97 -19.04
N GLU A 97 10.75 4.43 -20.24
CA GLU A 97 11.97 4.50 -21.05
C GLU A 97 11.70 5.12 -22.41
N SER A 98 12.40 6.20 -22.72
CA SER A 98 12.32 6.88 -24.03
C SER A 98 13.60 6.64 -24.84
N PRO A 99 13.52 6.50 -26.17
CA PRO A 99 14.71 6.37 -27.00
C PRO A 99 15.56 7.66 -26.95
N LEU A 100 16.87 7.53 -26.68
CA LEU A 100 17.80 8.69 -26.63
C LEU A 100 18.03 9.38 -27.98
N ASN A 101 17.63 8.77 -29.11
CA ASN A 101 17.79 9.30 -30.47
C ASN A 101 16.61 8.85 -31.38
N SER A 102 15.99 9.78 -32.11
CA SER A 102 15.00 9.50 -33.19
C SER A 102 15.71 9.12 -34.51
N PRO A 103 15.09 8.42 -35.49
CA PRO A 103 15.78 7.36 -36.25
C PRO A 103 16.71 7.87 -37.36
N ALA A 104 17.89 7.26 -37.46
CA ALA A 104 18.58 7.08 -38.74
C ALA A 104 18.41 5.62 -39.20
N SER A 105 17.45 5.45 -40.11
CA SER A 105 17.43 4.49 -41.23
C SER A 105 17.51 2.96 -41.05
N ASN A 106 17.75 2.35 -39.88
CA ASN A 106 17.96 0.88 -39.81
C ASN A 106 17.28 0.12 -38.65
N GLY A 107 15.96 0.29 -38.44
CA GLY A 107 15.13 -0.70 -37.74
C GLY A 107 15.28 -0.81 -36.21
N GLY A 108 14.44 -0.05 -35.48
CA GLY A 108 13.82 -0.47 -34.21
C GLY A 108 14.45 -0.04 -32.89
N TRP A 109 14.26 1.22 -32.49
CA TRP A 109 14.29 1.60 -31.06
C TRP A 109 12.87 1.99 -30.66
N PHE A 110 12.17 1.07 -29.99
CA PHE A 110 10.87 1.35 -29.39
C PHE A 110 11.08 1.91 -27.99
N ALA A 111 10.29 2.92 -27.63
CA ALA A 111 10.10 3.26 -26.23
C ALA A 111 9.61 2.04 -25.46
N LYS A 112 9.88 2.00 -24.15
CA LYS A 112 9.56 0.85 -23.32
C LYS A 112 8.99 1.28 -21.98
N ILE A 113 8.34 0.32 -21.33
CA ILE A 113 8.12 0.35 -19.89
C ILE A 113 9.08 -0.64 -19.25
N GLY A 114 9.89 -0.17 -18.32
CA GLY A 114 10.79 -0.98 -17.52
C GLY A 114 10.14 -1.42 -16.21
N ARG A 115 10.51 -2.61 -15.74
CA ARG A 115 10.14 -3.19 -14.44
C ARG A 115 11.39 -3.67 -13.75
N ILE A 116 11.62 -3.27 -12.51
CA ILE A 116 12.77 -3.68 -11.70
C ILE A 116 12.31 -4.28 -10.36
N THR A 117 12.76 -5.49 -10.05
CA THR A 117 12.54 -6.09 -8.73
C THR A 117 13.36 -5.37 -7.67
N THR A 118 12.98 -5.49 -6.39
CA THR A 118 13.75 -4.90 -5.29
C THR A 118 15.16 -5.48 -5.13
N SER A 119 15.42 -6.65 -5.74
CA SER A 119 16.74 -7.27 -5.87
C SER A 119 17.55 -6.81 -7.09
N GLY A 120 17.00 -5.92 -7.93
CA GLY A 120 17.71 -5.31 -9.07
C GLY A 120 17.56 -6.02 -10.41
N VAL A 121 16.61 -6.95 -10.57
CA VAL A 121 16.37 -7.62 -11.85
C VAL A 121 15.45 -6.77 -12.73
N ILE A 122 15.94 -6.34 -13.89
CA ILE A 122 15.21 -5.50 -14.84
C ILE A 122 14.58 -6.34 -15.97
N THR A 123 13.32 -6.06 -16.30
CA THR A 123 12.60 -6.55 -17.48
C THR A 123 12.04 -5.34 -18.23
N GLU A 124 12.17 -5.31 -19.56
CA GLU A 124 11.70 -4.18 -20.38
C GLU A 124 10.60 -4.65 -21.36
N TYR A 125 9.53 -3.86 -21.49
CA TYR A 125 8.37 -4.15 -22.33
C TYR A 125 8.29 -3.12 -23.47
N PRO A 126 8.53 -3.52 -24.73
CA PRO A 126 8.42 -2.61 -25.87
C PRO A 126 7.00 -2.08 -26.06
N LEU A 127 6.88 -0.77 -26.29
CA LEU A 127 5.61 -0.17 -26.66
C LEU A 127 5.26 -0.53 -28.13
N PRO A 128 3.96 -0.80 -28.43
CA PRO A 128 3.52 -1.16 -29.77
C PRO A 128 3.81 -0.09 -30.83
N ASP A 129 3.73 1.18 -30.43
CA ASP A 129 3.90 2.32 -31.32
C ASP A 129 5.36 2.84 -31.31
N PRO A 130 6.06 2.85 -32.45
CA PRO A 130 7.44 3.32 -32.52
C PRO A 130 7.61 4.82 -32.23
N MET A 131 6.54 5.60 -32.23
CA MET A 131 6.55 7.04 -31.94
C MET A 131 6.15 7.37 -30.50
N SER A 132 5.92 6.36 -29.65
CA SER A 132 5.61 6.59 -28.24
C SER A 132 6.75 7.30 -27.52
N ILE A 133 6.38 8.26 -26.67
CA ILE A 133 7.29 8.97 -25.76
C ILE A 133 6.69 8.85 -24.36
N PRO A 134 6.99 7.78 -23.61
CA PRO A 134 6.45 7.60 -22.29
C PRO A 134 7.16 8.53 -21.30
N THR A 135 6.39 9.31 -20.53
CA THR A 135 6.95 10.36 -19.65
C THR A 135 6.65 10.15 -18.17
N ALA A 136 5.45 9.69 -17.83
CA ALA A 136 5.01 9.50 -16.45
C ALA A 136 4.28 8.17 -16.29
N ILE A 137 4.31 7.60 -15.09
CA ILE A 137 3.70 6.31 -14.75
C ILE A 137 3.17 6.32 -13.31
N THR A 138 2.06 5.64 -13.06
CA THR A 138 1.46 5.47 -11.74
C THR A 138 0.78 4.10 -11.63
N ALA A 139 0.60 3.59 -10.41
CA ALA A 139 -0.24 2.41 -10.18
C ALA A 139 -1.72 2.82 -10.28
N GLY A 140 -2.48 2.05 -11.06
CA GLY A 140 -3.91 2.23 -11.25
C GLY A 140 -4.75 1.52 -10.20
N PRO A 141 -6.03 1.92 -10.06
CA PRO A 141 -6.98 1.31 -9.13
C PRO A 141 -7.43 -0.10 -9.55
N ASP A 142 -7.08 -0.53 -10.76
CA ASP A 142 -7.30 -1.87 -11.30
C ASP A 142 -6.05 -2.76 -11.21
N GLY A 143 -5.04 -2.32 -10.44
CA GLY A 143 -3.78 -3.02 -10.21
C GLY A 143 -2.92 -3.26 -11.46
N ALA A 144 -3.14 -2.47 -12.50
CA ALA A 144 -2.19 -2.28 -13.58
C ALA A 144 -1.34 -1.01 -13.33
N LEU A 145 -0.29 -0.82 -14.11
CA LEU A 145 0.40 0.46 -14.18
C LEU A 145 -0.17 1.25 -15.35
N TRP A 146 -0.37 2.54 -15.17
CA TRP A 146 -0.87 3.46 -16.19
C TRP A 146 0.19 4.51 -16.47
N PHE A 147 0.40 4.84 -17.75
CA PHE A 147 1.44 5.74 -18.18
C PHE A 147 0.96 6.69 -19.28
N ILE A 148 1.64 7.83 -19.41
CA ILE A 148 1.37 8.82 -20.45
C ILE A 148 2.29 8.60 -21.63
N GLU A 149 1.76 8.64 -22.84
CA GLU A 149 2.51 8.70 -24.09
C GLU A 149 2.34 10.09 -24.73
N SER A 150 3.26 11.00 -24.42
CA SER A 150 3.14 12.43 -24.76
C SER A 150 3.24 12.71 -26.26
N GLY A 151 3.96 11.87 -27.02
CA GLY A 151 4.17 12.05 -28.46
C GLY A 151 2.91 11.91 -29.32
N ASN A 152 1.97 11.02 -28.93
CA ASN A 152 0.82 10.63 -29.75
C ASN A 152 -0.54 10.84 -29.06
N GLY A 153 -0.57 11.46 -27.87
CA GLY A 153 -1.81 11.76 -27.16
C GLY A 153 -2.58 10.50 -26.73
N LYS A 154 -1.88 9.55 -26.10
CA LYS A 154 -2.46 8.30 -25.60
C LYS A 154 -2.16 8.13 -24.11
N ILE A 155 -3.04 7.39 -23.44
CA ILE A 155 -2.81 6.84 -22.11
C ILE A 155 -2.56 5.34 -22.26
N GLY A 156 -1.40 4.88 -21.85
CA GLY A 156 -1.04 3.47 -21.83
C GLY A 156 -1.41 2.81 -20.51
N ARG A 157 -1.72 1.52 -20.58
CA ARG A 157 -1.95 0.63 -19.43
C ARG A 157 -1.12 -0.62 -19.63
N ILE A 158 -0.39 -1.05 -18.61
CA ILE A 158 0.37 -2.31 -18.62
C ILE A 158 0.02 -3.16 -17.40
N SER A 159 -0.38 -4.41 -17.63
CA SER A 159 -0.56 -5.38 -16.53
C SER A 159 0.79 -5.74 -15.91
N THR A 160 0.78 -6.27 -14.69
CA THR A 160 2.02 -6.75 -14.04
C THR A 160 2.67 -7.94 -14.77
N SER A 161 1.94 -8.60 -15.67
CA SER A 161 2.43 -9.64 -16.58
C SER A 161 2.99 -9.09 -17.91
N GLY A 162 2.87 -7.78 -18.18
CA GLY A 162 3.42 -7.13 -19.37
C GLY A 162 2.45 -6.92 -20.53
N THR A 163 1.15 -7.15 -20.36
CA THR A 163 0.16 -6.90 -21.41
C THR A 163 -0.15 -5.41 -21.49
N ILE A 164 0.08 -4.80 -22.67
CA ILE A 164 -0.12 -3.37 -22.92
C ILE A 164 -1.46 -3.13 -23.65
N THR A 165 -2.21 -2.13 -23.19
CA THR A 165 -3.41 -1.57 -23.83
C THR A 165 -3.26 -0.05 -23.91
N GLU A 166 -3.58 0.54 -25.06
CA GLU A 166 -3.50 1.99 -25.28
C GLU A 166 -4.91 2.60 -25.42
N PHE A 167 -5.11 3.76 -24.80
CA PHE A 167 -6.36 4.53 -24.82
C PHE A 167 -6.10 5.89 -25.48
N PRO A 168 -6.64 6.15 -26.68
CA PRO A 168 -6.48 7.44 -27.32
C PRO A 168 -7.22 8.53 -26.55
N LEU A 169 -6.63 9.72 -26.45
CA LEU A 169 -7.34 10.89 -25.96
C LEU A 169 -8.54 11.23 -26.88
N PRO A 170 -9.58 11.88 -26.35
CA PRO A 170 -10.66 12.41 -27.19
C PRO A 170 -10.09 13.33 -28.27
N ALA A 171 -10.67 13.32 -29.48
CA ALA A 171 -10.11 14.02 -30.64
C ALA A 171 -9.90 15.53 -30.42
N SER A 172 -10.69 16.17 -29.54
CA SER A 172 -10.54 17.57 -29.15
C SER A 172 -9.30 17.85 -28.29
N GLU A 173 -8.68 16.80 -27.74
CA GLU A 173 -7.59 16.88 -26.77
C GLU A 173 -6.25 16.38 -27.33
N VAL A 174 -6.23 15.68 -28.46
CA VAL A 174 -5.02 15.05 -29.03
C VAL A 174 -3.88 16.04 -29.31
N ASN A 175 -4.20 17.30 -29.60
CA ASN A 175 -3.20 18.32 -29.93
C ASN A 175 -2.50 18.95 -28.73
N TYR A 176 -2.89 18.60 -27.50
CA TYR A 176 -2.30 19.16 -26.30
C TYR A 176 -1.60 18.08 -25.47
N GLY A 177 -0.37 18.36 -25.05
CA GLY A 177 0.44 17.41 -24.28
C GLY A 177 -0.16 17.10 -22.92
N VAL A 178 -0.29 15.82 -22.60
CA VAL A 178 -0.57 15.32 -21.24
C VAL A 178 0.76 15.14 -20.52
N ASP A 179 0.81 15.46 -19.24
CA ASP A 179 2.08 15.53 -18.51
C ASP A 179 2.09 14.71 -17.21
N GLY A 180 1.25 15.07 -16.24
CA GLY A 180 1.10 14.35 -14.98
C GLY A 180 -0.01 13.31 -15.02
N ILE A 181 0.20 12.19 -14.34
CA ILE A 181 -0.79 11.13 -14.11
C ILE A 181 -0.76 10.68 -12.65
N THR A 182 -1.94 10.52 -12.03
CA THR A 182 -2.07 9.88 -10.71
C THR A 182 -3.39 9.12 -10.62
N SER A 183 -3.44 8.09 -9.77
CA SER A 183 -4.71 7.56 -9.27
C SER A 183 -5.34 8.55 -8.29
N GLY A 184 -6.65 8.76 -8.43
CA GLY A 184 -7.45 9.57 -7.54
C GLY A 184 -8.15 8.74 -6.45
N PRO A 185 -8.57 9.37 -5.34
CA PRO A 185 -9.27 8.70 -4.25
C PRO A 185 -10.69 8.23 -4.61
N ASP A 186 -11.18 8.59 -5.81
CA ASP A 186 -12.44 8.11 -6.38
C ASP A 186 -12.29 6.85 -7.25
N GLY A 187 -11.11 6.22 -7.26
CA GLY A 187 -10.85 5.01 -8.06
C GLY A 187 -10.75 5.28 -9.57
N ASN A 188 -10.46 6.52 -9.97
CA ASN A 188 -10.22 6.91 -11.36
C ASN A 188 -8.79 7.40 -11.56
N LEU A 189 -8.33 7.44 -12.81
CA LEU A 189 -7.07 8.04 -13.19
C LEU A 189 -7.29 9.53 -13.47
N TRP A 190 -6.37 10.37 -13.03
CA TRP A 190 -6.40 11.81 -13.24
C TRP A 190 -5.15 12.29 -13.95
N PHE A 191 -5.32 13.25 -14.84
CA PHE A 191 -4.27 13.73 -15.72
C PHE A 191 -4.29 15.25 -15.81
N THR A 192 -3.10 15.84 -15.95
CA THR A 192 -2.94 17.24 -16.31
C THR A 192 -2.64 17.38 -17.78
N GLN A 193 -3.23 18.38 -18.42
CA GLN A 193 -2.94 18.73 -19.81
C GLN A 193 -2.38 20.15 -19.88
N GLY A 194 -1.11 20.24 -20.27
CA GLY A 194 -0.34 21.48 -20.29
C GLY A 194 -0.51 22.30 -21.58
N TYR A 195 0.33 23.34 -21.72
CA TYR A 195 0.51 24.14 -22.95
C TYR A 195 -0.79 24.76 -23.50
N ALA A 196 -1.38 25.70 -22.75
CA ALA A 196 -2.60 26.43 -23.10
C ALA A 196 -3.91 25.62 -23.26
N ALA A 197 -3.90 24.30 -22.98
CA ALA A 197 -5.13 23.50 -22.92
C ALA A 197 -6.03 23.88 -21.72
N ASN A 198 -5.39 24.26 -20.60
CA ASN A 198 -6.05 24.65 -19.35
C ASN A 198 -7.01 23.57 -18.83
N LYS A 199 -6.60 22.30 -18.84
CA LYS A 199 -7.49 21.16 -18.55
C LYS A 199 -6.91 20.16 -17.57
N ILE A 200 -7.81 19.60 -16.76
CA ILE A 200 -7.62 18.40 -15.97
C ILE A 200 -8.56 17.33 -16.52
N LEU A 201 -8.03 16.14 -16.79
CA LEU A 201 -8.82 15.00 -17.28
C LEU A 201 -8.97 13.99 -16.15
N ARG A 202 -10.13 13.34 -16.10
CA ARG A 202 -10.38 12.15 -15.28
C ARG A 202 -10.79 11.03 -16.22
N MET A 203 -10.25 9.83 -16.05
CA MET A 203 -10.58 8.66 -16.85
C MET A 203 -10.88 7.47 -15.95
N THR A 204 -11.95 6.74 -16.25
CA THR A 204 -12.19 5.42 -15.66
C THR A 204 -11.15 4.42 -16.17
N THR A 205 -10.96 3.30 -15.47
CA THR A 205 -10.08 2.20 -15.96
C THR A 205 -10.60 1.54 -17.25
N SER A 206 -11.86 1.79 -17.61
CA SER A 206 -12.45 1.39 -18.89
C SER A 206 -12.27 2.41 -20.02
N GLY A 207 -11.56 3.52 -19.79
CA GLY A 207 -11.23 4.50 -20.83
C GLY A 207 -12.26 5.62 -21.03
N VAL A 208 -13.16 5.86 -20.07
CA VAL A 208 -14.19 6.91 -20.18
C VAL A 208 -13.67 8.22 -19.59
N PHE A 209 -13.52 9.26 -20.42
CA PHE A 209 -12.99 10.57 -20.03
C PHE A 209 -14.07 11.54 -19.52
N THR A 210 -13.72 12.32 -18.50
CA THR A 210 -14.38 13.55 -18.05
C THR A 210 -13.34 14.68 -18.09
N ILE A 211 -13.70 15.85 -18.61
CA ILE A 211 -12.76 16.97 -18.82
C ILE A 211 -13.21 18.16 -17.98
N TYR A 212 -12.27 18.75 -17.23
CA TYR A 212 -12.48 19.92 -16.41
C TYR A 212 -11.61 21.08 -16.91
N THR A 213 -12.25 22.20 -17.23
CA THR A 213 -11.55 23.42 -17.65
C THR A 213 -11.14 24.26 -16.44
N VAL A 214 -9.89 24.72 -16.43
CA VAL A 214 -9.32 25.61 -15.41
C VAL A 214 -9.42 27.05 -15.91
N ALA A 215 -10.16 27.90 -15.19
CA ALA A 215 -10.63 29.20 -15.70
C ALA A 215 -9.53 30.28 -15.83
N THR A 216 -8.52 30.29 -14.95
CA THR A 216 -7.52 31.39 -14.89
C THR A 216 -6.11 30.96 -15.29
N PHE A 217 -6.01 29.83 -15.98
CA PHE A 217 -4.75 29.19 -16.29
C PHE A 217 -4.05 29.87 -17.47
N VAL A 218 -2.76 30.17 -17.30
CA VAL A 218 -1.88 30.68 -18.37
C VAL A 218 -0.58 29.86 -18.33
N SER A 219 -0.66 28.53 -18.34
CA SER A 219 0.58 27.75 -18.35
C SER A 219 1.23 27.74 -19.73
N ALA A 220 2.54 27.94 -19.73
CA ALA A 220 3.42 27.69 -20.86
C ALA A 220 4.26 26.40 -20.68
N GLY A 221 3.96 25.57 -19.67
CA GLY A 221 4.84 24.45 -19.27
C GLY A 221 4.17 23.32 -18.49
N SER A 222 5.02 22.57 -17.77
CA SER A 222 4.75 21.27 -17.15
C SER A 222 3.85 21.35 -15.90
N LEU A 223 2.99 20.36 -15.72
CA LEU A 223 1.97 20.27 -14.66
C LEU A 223 2.03 18.90 -13.98
N ALA A 224 2.62 18.84 -12.80
CA ALA A 224 2.53 17.65 -11.96
C ALA A 224 1.20 17.62 -11.20
N LEU A 225 0.78 16.43 -10.79
CA LEU A 225 -0.46 16.17 -10.09
C LEU A 225 -0.26 15.04 -9.09
N THR A 226 -0.87 15.17 -7.91
CA THR A 226 -0.90 14.14 -6.85
C THR A 226 -2.27 14.09 -6.17
N ALA A 227 -2.63 12.95 -5.59
CA ALA A 227 -3.68 12.93 -4.57
C ALA A 227 -3.18 13.62 -3.29
N GLY A 228 -4.04 14.41 -2.67
CA GLY A 228 -3.79 15.09 -1.40
C GLY A 228 -4.40 14.36 -0.20
N PRO A 229 -3.94 14.66 1.03
CA PRO A 229 -4.41 14.01 2.25
C PRO A 229 -5.86 14.39 2.63
N ASP A 230 -6.46 15.33 1.92
CA ASP A 230 -7.84 15.79 2.07
C ASP A 230 -8.82 15.14 1.08
N GLY A 231 -8.38 14.10 0.34
CA GLY A 231 -9.21 13.40 -0.63
C GLY A 231 -9.47 14.17 -1.93
N ALA A 232 -8.75 15.27 -2.16
CA ALA A 232 -8.74 16.00 -3.42
C ALA A 232 -7.46 15.70 -4.21
N LEU A 233 -7.43 16.19 -5.44
CA LEU A 233 -6.28 16.17 -6.33
C LEU A 233 -5.61 17.54 -6.29
N TRP A 234 -4.28 17.59 -6.22
CA TRP A 234 -3.48 18.81 -6.13
C TRP A 234 -2.44 18.85 -7.25
N PHE A 235 -2.33 19.99 -7.93
CA PHE A 235 -1.49 20.13 -9.13
C PHE A 235 -0.71 21.43 -9.12
N THR A 236 0.45 21.43 -9.78
CA THR A 236 1.28 22.63 -9.98
C THR A 236 0.75 23.48 -11.13
N ASP A 237 0.96 24.80 -11.06
CA ASP A 237 0.74 25.74 -12.18
C ASP A 237 1.92 26.72 -12.23
N GLN A 238 2.68 26.66 -13.32
CA GLN A 238 3.85 27.53 -13.53
C GLN A 238 3.51 29.02 -13.63
N ALA A 239 2.23 29.41 -13.65
CA ALA A 239 1.78 30.78 -13.45
C ALA A 239 1.77 31.21 -11.96
N SER A 240 2.73 30.73 -11.17
CA SER A 240 2.87 30.98 -9.72
C SER A 240 1.63 30.60 -8.91
N LYS A 241 1.08 29.40 -9.12
CA LYS A 241 -0.06 28.89 -8.33
C LYS A 241 0.05 27.40 -8.03
N ILE A 242 -0.68 26.98 -7.00
CA ILE A 242 -1.04 25.57 -6.76
C ILE A 242 -2.55 25.42 -6.95
N GLY A 243 -2.95 24.44 -7.75
CA GLY A 243 -4.34 24.09 -7.96
C GLY A 243 -4.77 22.92 -7.10
N ARG A 244 -6.06 22.91 -6.74
CA ARG A 244 -6.74 21.83 -6.04
C ARG A 244 -8.06 21.54 -6.73
N ILE A 245 -8.34 20.28 -7.03
CA ILE A 245 -9.60 19.84 -7.65
C ILE A 245 -10.21 18.69 -6.84
N THR A 246 -11.48 18.82 -6.44
CA THR A 246 -12.21 17.71 -5.82
C THR A 246 -12.53 16.62 -6.83
N THR A 247 -12.83 15.41 -6.39
CA THR A 247 -13.25 14.31 -7.29
C THR A 247 -14.57 14.60 -8.02
N SER A 248 -15.35 15.57 -7.52
CA SER A 248 -16.55 16.11 -8.17
C SER A 248 -16.25 17.23 -9.19
N GLY A 249 -15.01 17.69 -9.30
CA GLY A 249 -14.58 18.71 -10.27
C GLY A 249 -14.56 20.15 -9.78
N THR A 250 -14.71 20.41 -8.48
CA THR A 250 -14.59 21.77 -7.92
C THR A 250 -13.12 22.17 -7.83
N ILE A 251 -12.74 23.22 -8.55
CA ILE A 251 -11.36 23.73 -8.60
C ILE A 251 -11.19 24.93 -7.65
N THR A 252 -10.07 24.96 -6.93
CA THR A 252 -9.60 26.08 -6.10
C THR A 252 -8.13 26.33 -6.42
N GLU A 253 -7.72 27.59 -6.51
CA GLU A 253 -6.35 28.00 -6.83
C GLU A 253 -5.76 28.81 -5.68
N TYR A 254 -4.50 28.52 -5.33
CA TYR A 254 -3.73 29.20 -4.30
C TYR A 254 -2.57 29.93 -4.95
N ALA A 255 -2.52 31.26 -4.80
CA ALA A 255 -1.44 32.08 -5.34
C ALA A 255 -0.15 31.86 -4.55
N LEU A 256 0.96 31.73 -5.28
CA LEU A 256 2.31 31.72 -4.75
C LEU A 256 2.93 33.13 -4.85
N PRO A 257 4.03 33.41 -4.13
CA PRO A 257 4.89 34.56 -4.40
C PRO A 257 5.19 34.78 -5.90
N ALA A 258 5.43 36.04 -6.25
CA ALA A 258 5.64 36.40 -7.66
C ALA A 258 6.94 35.78 -8.21
N ASN A 259 6.83 35.16 -9.39
CA ASN A 259 7.87 34.44 -10.13
C ASN A 259 8.14 33.00 -9.70
N ASP A 260 7.40 32.47 -8.73
CA ASP A 260 7.46 31.03 -8.43
C ASP A 260 6.98 30.23 -9.66
N SER A 261 7.67 29.14 -9.94
CA SER A 261 7.47 28.26 -11.07
C SER A 261 7.46 26.80 -10.57
N PRO A 262 6.37 26.39 -9.91
CA PRO A 262 6.26 25.06 -9.32
C PRO A 262 6.30 23.98 -10.41
N PHE A 263 7.07 22.93 -10.17
CA PHE A 263 7.32 21.83 -11.09
C PHE A 263 6.62 20.55 -10.64
N ALA A 264 7.15 19.86 -9.61
CA ALA A 264 6.57 18.62 -9.09
C ALA A 264 5.89 18.85 -7.73
N ILE A 265 4.89 18.02 -7.39
CA ILE A 265 4.15 18.09 -6.13
C ILE A 265 3.87 16.68 -5.58
N ALA A 266 3.96 16.51 -4.27
CA ALA A 266 3.64 15.27 -3.57
C ALA A 266 2.99 15.54 -2.22
N ALA A 267 2.15 14.61 -1.76
CA ALA A 267 1.67 14.63 -0.38
C ALA A 267 2.81 14.30 0.59
N GLY A 268 2.91 15.08 1.66
CA GLY A 268 3.85 14.88 2.75
C GLY A 268 3.26 14.08 3.91
N PRO A 269 4.11 13.42 4.71
CA PRO A 269 3.70 12.64 5.89
C PRO A 269 3.13 13.52 7.01
N ASP A 270 3.30 14.84 6.93
CA ASP A 270 2.78 15.84 7.85
C ASP A 270 1.36 16.34 7.48
N GLY A 271 0.72 15.72 6.48
CA GLY A 271 -0.63 16.07 6.03
C GLY A 271 -0.69 17.34 5.18
N ALA A 272 0.45 17.86 4.72
CA ALA A 272 0.55 18.94 3.76
C ALA A 272 0.94 18.42 2.37
N LEU A 273 1.00 19.31 1.38
CA LEU A 273 1.61 19.05 0.08
C LEU A 273 2.97 19.75 0.06
N TRP A 274 3.94 19.11 -0.58
CA TRP A 274 5.29 19.62 -0.79
C TRP A 274 5.58 19.65 -2.28
N PHE A 275 6.24 20.70 -2.75
CA PHE A 275 6.50 20.88 -4.18
C PHE A 275 7.88 21.45 -4.45
N THR A 276 8.45 21.06 -5.58
CA THR A 276 9.69 21.64 -6.11
C THR A 276 9.36 22.84 -6.98
N ASP A 277 10.21 23.84 -6.93
CA ASP A 277 10.18 25.00 -7.81
C ASP A 277 11.35 24.92 -8.80
N SER A 278 11.11 25.28 -10.06
CA SER A 278 12.14 25.26 -11.10
C SER A 278 13.28 26.27 -10.85
N LEU A 279 13.08 27.23 -9.95
CA LEU A 279 14.10 28.16 -9.44
C LEU A 279 14.95 27.56 -8.30
N GLY A 280 14.79 26.28 -7.99
CA GLY A 280 15.61 25.56 -7.01
C GLY A 280 15.09 25.59 -5.58
N GLN A 281 13.83 25.98 -5.38
CA GLN A 281 13.20 26.05 -4.06
C GLN A 281 12.35 24.81 -3.79
N ILE A 282 12.13 24.53 -2.50
CA ILE A 282 11.19 23.48 -2.07
C ILE A 282 10.20 24.11 -1.11
N GLU A 283 8.94 23.98 -1.44
CA GLU A 283 7.88 24.69 -0.76
C GLU A 283 6.82 23.71 -0.25
N ARG A 284 6.03 24.20 0.69
CA ARG A 284 5.05 23.42 1.41
C ARG A 284 3.75 24.21 1.50
N ILE A 285 2.63 23.57 1.18
CA ILE A 285 1.29 24.14 1.28
C ILE A 285 0.38 23.24 2.11
N THR A 286 -0.29 23.79 3.11
CA THR A 286 -1.33 23.05 3.86
C THR A 286 -2.56 22.82 2.99
N THR A 287 -3.40 21.85 3.34
CA THR A 287 -4.67 21.62 2.61
C THR A 287 -5.65 22.80 2.71
N SER A 288 -5.44 23.70 3.67
CA SER A 288 -6.17 24.97 3.79
C SER A 288 -5.59 26.11 2.94
N GLY A 289 -4.49 25.88 2.20
CA GLY A 289 -3.88 26.86 1.31
C GLY A 289 -2.79 27.74 1.94
N THR A 290 -2.33 27.44 3.15
CA THR A 290 -1.23 28.21 3.77
C THR A 290 0.11 27.73 3.21
N VAL A 291 0.76 28.61 2.44
CA VAL A 291 2.09 28.36 1.86
C VAL A 291 3.17 28.80 2.83
N THR A 292 4.15 27.93 3.03
CA THR A 292 5.40 28.23 3.70
C THR A 292 6.53 27.83 2.77
N SER A 293 7.29 28.81 2.27
CA SER A 293 8.52 28.53 1.54
C SER A 293 9.55 28.01 2.54
N GLN A 294 10.00 26.78 2.34
CA GLN A 294 11.15 26.28 3.08
C GLN A 294 12.38 26.61 2.24
N VAL A 295 13.36 27.28 2.83
CA VAL A 295 14.61 27.53 2.11
C VAL A 295 15.41 26.22 2.10
N ALA A 296 15.08 25.35 1.16
CA ALA A 296 16.08 24.59 0.46
C ALA A 296 16.94 25.61 -0.27
N THR A 297 18.08 25.98 0.27
CA THR A 297 19.19 26.20 -0.65
C THR A 297 19.81 24.82 -0.79
N PRO A 298 19.51 24.05 -1.87
CA PRO A 298 20.53 23.13 -2.33
C PRO A 298 21.83 23.92 -2.38
N THR A 299 22.97 23.30 -2.08
CA THR A 299 24.27 23.98 -2.22
C THR A 299 24.61 24.34 -3.68
N ASN A 300 23.63 24.22 -4.59
CA ASN A 300 23.78 24.40 -6.01
C ASN A 300 23.98 25.88 -6.37
N THR A 301 25.25 26.26 -6.39
CA THR A 301 25.76 27.52 -6.92
C THR A 301 25.81 27.49 -8.47
N ALA A 302 25.25 26.47 -9.12
CA ALA A 302 25.34 26.27 -10.56
C ALA A 302 24.05 25.71 -11.21
N GLY A 303 22.95 26.44 -11.16
CA GLY A 303 21.85 26.32 -12.13
C GLY A 303 21.17 24.94 -12.30
N GLY A 304 21.17 24.09 -11.27
CA GLY A 304 20.52 22.77 -11.35
C GLY A 304 19.03 22.84 -11.03
N PHE A 305 18.19 22.48 -12.01
CA PHE A 305 16.76 22.27 -11.83
C PHE A 305 16.49 21.11 -10.83
N LEU A 306 15.51 21.29 -9.95
CA LEU A 306 14.98 20.20 -9.12
C LEU A 306 14.02 19.35 -9.97
N GLY A 307 14.07 18.03 -9.78
CA GLY A 307 13.14 17.10 -10.40
C GLY A 307 11.93 16.82 -9.51
N TYR A 308 11.47 15.57 -9.51
CA TYR A 308 10.33 15.13 -8.70
C TYR A 308 10.66 15.09 -7.21
N ILE A 309 9.60 15.15 -6.41
CA ILE A 309 9.60 15.02 -4.96
C ILE A 309 8.62 13.92 -4.55
N ALA A 310 8.95 13.16 -3.51
CA ALA A 310 8.11 12.09 -2.96
C ALA A 310 8.32 11.95 -1.45
N ALA A 311 7.26 11.55 -0.73
CA ALA A 311 7.40 11.16 0.66
C ALA A 311 8.19 9.85 0.77
N GLY A 312 9.12 9.81 1.70
CA GLY A 312 9.90 8.63 2.02
C GLY A 312 9.32 7.83 3.18
N PRO A 313 9.70 6.54 3.26
CA PRO A 313 9.27 5.61 4.32
C PRO A 313 9.72 6.03 5.74
N ASP A 314 10.67 6.96 5.82
CA ASP A 314 11.22 7.51 7.05
C ASP A 314 10.55 8.82 7.50
N GLY A 315 9.47 9.24 6.83
CA GLY A 315 8.77 10.49 7.12
C GLY A 315 9.48 11.74 6.60
N ALA A 316 10.57 11.59 5.84
CA ALA A 316 11.18 12.71 5.15
C ALA A 316 10.55 12.92 3.77
N MET A 317 10.67 14.12 3.22
CA MET A 317 10.49 14.33 1.78
C MET A 317 11.81 14.11 1.08
N TRP A 318 11.79 13.44 -0.07
CA TRP A 318 12.95 13.15 -0.89
C TRP A 318 12.75 13.71 -2.29
N PHE A 319 13.79 14.26 -2.90
CA PHE A 319 13.72 14.87 -4.22
C PHE A 319 14.97 14.61 -5.05
N THR A 320 14.83 14.66 -6.37
CA THR A 320 15.95 14.54 -7.31
C THR A 320 16.50 15.91 -7.67
N GLU A 321 17.82 15.97 -7.87
CA GLU A 321 18.49 17.09 -8.51
C GLU A 321 19.07 16.60 -9.84
N VAL A 322 18.74 17.28 -10.94
CA VAL A 322 19.16 16.87 -12.30
C VAL A 322 20.69 16.73 -12.41
N GLY A 323 21.43 17.51 -11.60
CA GLY A 323 22.88 17.50 -11.50
C GLY A 323 23.51 16.29 -10.78
N GLY A 324 22.75 15.23 -10.47
CA GLY A 324 23.30 13.98 -9.94
C GLY A 324 23.30 13.87 -8.41
N LYS A 325 22.33 14.50 -7.73
CA LYS A 325 22.15 14.38 -6.28
C LYS A 325 20.71 13.99 -5.93
N ILE A 326 20.56 13.33 -4.79
CA ILE A 326 19.27 13.10 -4.14
C ILE A 326 19.23 13.92 -2.86
N GLY A 327 18.22 14.78 -2.73
CA GLY A 327 17.98 15.55 -1.53
C GLY A 327 16.97 14.88 -0.59
N ARG A 328 17.14 15.09 0.71
CA ARG A 328 16.26 14.60 1.78
C ARG A 328 15.96 15.71 2.78
N ILE A 329 14.68 15.93 3.09
CA ILE A 329 14.18 16.96 3.99
C ILE A 329 13.42 16.30 5.16
N PRO A 330 13.92 16.39 6.40
CA PRO A 330 13.14 16.00 7.57
C PRO A 330 11.90 16.88 7.71
N THR A 331 10.72 16.26 7.85
CA THR A 331 9.45 16.99 8.10
C THR A 331 9.18 17.22 9.59
N GLY A 332 10.01 16.65 10.47
CA GLY A 332 9.75 16.59 11.91
C GLY A 332 8.74 15.52 12.31
N VAL A 333 8.10 14.84 11.35
CA VAL A 333 7.25 13.67 11.60
C VAL A 333 8.16 12.48 11.88
N THR A 334 8.14 11.99 13.12
CA THR A 334 8.77 10.71 13.46
C THR A 334 7.84 9.57 13.05
N VAL A 335 8.23 8.81 12.04
CA VAL A 335 7.53 7.57 11.69
C VAL A 335 8.00 6.49 12.66
N THR A 336 7.12 6.10 13.59
CA THR A 336 7.37 4.96 14.46
C THR A 336 7.11 3.69 13.67
N PRO A 337 8.10 2.82 13.45
CA PRO A 337 7.89 1.58 12.70
C PRO A 337 6.85 0.68 13.39
N PRO A 338 6.17 -0.17 12.61
CA PRO A 338 5.31 -1.21 13.19
C PRO A 338 6.11 -2.09 14.16
N THR A 339 5.52 -2.44 15.28
CA THR A 339 6.10 -3.39 16.24
C THR A 339 5.21 -4.61 16.32
N ILE A 340 5.76 -5.79 16.06
CA ILE A 340 5.06 -7.07 16.19
C ILE A 340 5.31 -7.62 17.60
N THR A 341 4.25 -7.95 18.31
CA THR A 341 4.32 -8.57 19.64
C THR A 341 3.85 -10.03 19.63
N GLU A 342 3.06 -10.42 18.63
CA GLU A 342 2.51 -11.77 18.53
C GLU A 342 2.24 -12.12 17.06
N VAL A 343 2.53 -13.36 16.69
CA VAL A 343 2.08 -13.99 15.43
C VAL A 343 1.54 -15.35 15.81
N ALA A 344 0.28 -15.61 15.48
CA ALA A 344 -0.40 -16.82 15.90
C ALA A 344 -1.48 -17.25 14.90
N ASN A 345 -1.90 -18.50 14.97
CA ASN A 345 -3.11 -18.95 14.29
C ASN A 345 -4.30 -18.05 14.67
N ALA A 346 -5.08 -17.58 13.69
CA ALA A 346 -6.08 -16.54 13.90
C ALA A 346 -7.20 -16.90 14.91
N GLU A 347 -7.50 -18.18 15.12
CA GLU A 347 -8.68 -18.60 15.89
C GLU A 347 -8.34 -19.40 17.15
N GLY A 348 -7.17 -20.04 17.17
CA GLY A 348 -6.68 -20.77 18.35
C GLY A 348 -5.62 -20.01 19.16
N GLU A 349 -5.15 -18.87 18.64
CA GLU A 349 -3.97 -18.11 19.13
C GLU A 349 -2.75 -19.00 19.41
N SER A 350 -2.66 -20.15 18.73
CA SER A 350 -1.48 -21.01 18.79
C SER A 350 -0.30 -20.29 18.13
N PRO A 351 0.89 -20.23 18.76
CA PRO A 351 2.04 -19.51 18.23
C PRO A 351 2.69 -20.18 17.02
N THR A 352 2.10 -21.27 16.51
CA THR A 352 2.57 -21.97 15.32
C THR A 352 1.69 -21.66 14.12
N ILE A 353 2.31 -21.32 12.99
CA ILE A 353 1.62 -21.03 11.73
C ILE A 353 1.87 -22.13 10.69
N ALA A 354 1.14 -22.10 9.58
CA ALA A 354 1.27 -23.07 8.50
C ALA A 354 1.04 -22.40 7.12
N PRO A 355 1.38 -23.06 5.99
CA PRO A 355 1.01 -22.56 4.66
C PRO A 355 -0.50 -22.40 4.50
N ASN A 356 -0.93 -21.44 3.68
CA ASN A 356 -2.34 -21.20 3.34
C ASN A 356 -3.28 -21.22 4.57
N THR A 357 -2.87 -20.56 5.65
CA THR A 357 -3.55 -20.57 6.95
C THR A 357 -3.80 -19.14 7.41
N TRP A 358 -4.98 -18.89 7.98
CA TRP A 358 -5.29 -17.59 8.58
C TRP A 358 -4.52 -17.39 9.88
N VAL A 359 -3.80 -16.28 9.94
CA VAL A 359 -2.88 -15.90 11.02
C VAL A 359 -3.23 -14.50 11.48
N LEU A 360 -3.28 -14.31 12.79
CA LEU A 360 -3.35 -13.00 13.41
C LEU A 360 -1.94 -12.49 13.72
N ILE A 361 -1.76 -11.18 13.69
CA ILE A 361 -0.55 -10.48 14.09
C ILE A 361 -0.96 -9.36 15.03
N LYS A 362 -0.51 -9.37 16.28
CA LYS A 362 -0.75 -8.28 17.25
C LYS A 362 0.49 -7.42 17.40
N GLY A 363 0.28 -6.16 17.75
CA GLY A 363 1.37 -5.20 17.84
C GLY A 363 0.92 -3.77 18.06
N SER A 364 1.77 -2.85 17.64
CA SER A 364 1.48 -1.41 17.63
C SER A 364 1.95 -0.78 16.32
N ASN A 365 1.27 0.30 15.92
CA ASN A 365 1.52 1.02 14.67
C ASN A 365 1.44 0.12 13.42
N LEU A 366 0.63 -0.96 13.48
CA LEU A 366 0.51 -1.91 12.37
C LEU A 366 -0.25 -1.32 11.17
N ALA A 367 -1.16 -0.39 11.43
CA ALA A 367 -1.84 0.45 10.45
C ALA A 367 -1.89 1.91 10.94
N LYS A 368 -2.33 2.84 10.09
CA LYS A 368 -2.52 4.25 10.46
C LYS A 368 -3.55 4.38 11.59
N ALA A 369 -3.33 5.33 12.51
CA ALA A 369 -4.29 5.58 13.58
C ALA A 369 -5.70 5.90 13.03
N GLY A 370 -6.71 5.16 13.52
CA GLY A 370 -8.10 5.27 13.06
C GLY A 370 -8.42 4.51 11.77
N ASP A 371 -7.43 3.87 11.15
CA ASP A 371 -7.63 3.02 9.98
C ASP A 371 -7.89 1.58 10.43
N SER A 372 -9.11 1.08 10.18
CA SER A 372 -9.49 -0.29 10.48
C SER A 372 -10.53 -0.78 9.50
N ARG A 373 -10.18 -1.81 8.72
CA ARG A 373 -11.07 -2.36 7.71
C ARG A 373 -10.67 -3.76 7.27
N THR A 374 -11.60 -4.43 6.62
CA THR A 374 -11.37 -5.66 5.86
C THR A 374 -11.30 -5.36 4.36
N TRP A 375 -11.16 -6.42 3.56
CA TRP A 375 -11.29 -6.37 2.11
C TRP A 375 -12.58 -5.68 1.63
N LEU A 376 -12.42 -4.88 0.59
CA LEU A 376 -13.44 -4.38 -0.29
C LEU A 376 -13.30 -5.06 -1.66
N GLY A 377 -14.38 -5.12 -2.44
CA GLY A 377 -14.32 -5.68 -3.79
C GLY A 377 -13.30 -4.99 -4.69
N SER A 378 -13.03 -3.70 -4.45
CA SER A 378 -12.01 -2.91 -5.15
C SER A 378 -10.57 -3.30 -4.81
N ASP A 379 -10.32 -4.01 -3.70
CA ASP A 379 -8.97 -4.45 -3.36
C ASP A 379 -8.54 -5.66 -4.21
N PHE A 380 -9.49 -6.38 -4.81
CA PHE A 380 -9.20 -7.53 -5.66
C PHE A 380 -8.84 -7.10 -7.07
N VAL A 381 -7.62 -7.43 -7.46
CA VAL A 381 -7.07 -7.12 -8.79
C VAL A 381 -6.99 -8.41 -9.59
N ASN A 382 -7.66 -8.48 -10.74
CA ASN A 382 -7.70 -9.69 -11.59
C ASN A 382 -8.07 -10.97 -10.81
N ASP A 383 -9.09 -10.87 -9.95
CA ASP A 383 -9.57 -11.92 -9.05
C ASP A 383 -8.51 -12.47 -8.07
N GLN A 384 -7.41 -11.74 -7.87
CA GLN A 384 -6.38 -12.06 -6.89
C GLN A 384 -6.65 -11.37 -5.55
N MET A 385 -6.41 -12.10 -4.46
CA MET A 385 -6.43 -11.58 -3.10
C MET A 385 -5.35 -10.50 -2.93
N PRO A 386 -5.65 -9.38 -2.26
CA PRO A 386 -4.69 -8.30 -2.08
C PRO A 386 -3.59 -8.68 -1.09
N THR A 387 -2.36 -8.28 -1.41
CA THR A 387 -1.18 -8.42 -0.55
C THR A 387 -0.91 -7.19 0.32
N GLN A 388 -1.73 -6.15 0.15
CA GLN A 388 -1.63 -4.88 0.89
C GLN A 388 -3.01 -4.24 0.99
N LEU A 389 -3.28 -3.58 2.12
CA LEU A 389 -4.42 -2.67 2.30
C LEU A 389 -3.89 -1.34 2.84
N ASP A 390 -4.24 -0.22 2.22
CA ASP A 390 -3.94 1.14 2.70
C ASP A 390 -2.47 1.38 3.11
N GLY A 391 -1.55 0.81 2.31
CA GLY A 391 -0.11 0.91 2.58
C GLY A 391 0.42 -0.13 3.57
N VAL A 392 -0.43 -0.95 4.18
CA VAL A 392 -0.09 -2.03 5.12
C VAL A 392 0.10 -3.35 4.39
N SER A 393 1.30 -3.92 4.44
CA SER A 393 1.62 -5.23 3.86
C SER A 393 2.37 -6.10 4.86
N VAL A 394 2.33 -7.42 4.65
CA VAL A 394 3.04 -8.38 5.50
C VAL A 394 3.80 -9.36 4.61
N THR A 395 5.03 -9.70 5.00
CA THR A 395 5.78 -10.79 4.37
C THR A 395 6.01 -11.95 5.33
N VAL A 396 6.02 -13.16 4.78
CA VAL A 396 6.43 -14.41 5.44
C VAL A 396 7.63 -14.96 4.68
N ASN A 397 8.80 -14.99 5.31
CA ASN A 397 10.09 -15.28 4.67
C ASN A 397 10.33 -14.43 3.41
N GLY A 398 9.96 -13.14 3.47
CA GLY A 398 10.09 -12.19 2.35
C GLY A 398 9.06 -12.38 1.23
N LYS A 399 8.17 -13.38 1.30
CA LYS A 399 7.05 -13.54 0.35
C LYS A 399 5.82 -12.77 0.84
N PRO A 400 5.12 -12.01 -0.01
CA PRO A 400 3.91 -11.29 0.38
C PRO A 400 2.80 -12.25 0.86
N ALA A 401 2.23 -11.96 2.04
CA ALA A 401 1.00 -12.59 2.52
C ALA A 401 -0.23 -11.80 2.04
N PHE A 402 -1.42 -12.39 2.16
CA PHE A 402 -2.67 -11.74 1.76
C PHE A 402 -3.33 -11.09 2.97
N VAL A 403 -3.43 -9.77 2.98
CA VAL A 403 -3.83 -8.99 4.17
C VAL A 403 -5.33 -8.83 4.18
N TYR A 404 -6.05 -9.56 5.04
CA TYR A 404 -7.52 -9.55 5.13
C TYR A 404 -8.06 -8.42 6.00
N TYR A 405 -7.43 -8.17 7.15
CA TYR A 405 -7.86 -7.17 8.12
C TYR A 405 -6.68 -6.33 8.57
N ILE A 406 -6.90 -5.02 8.67
CA ILE A 406 -5.95 -4.07 9.24
C ILE A 406 -6.57 -3.30 10.40
N SER A 407 -5.74 -2.98 11.38
CA SER A 407 -6.00 -2.02 12.45
C SER A 407 -4.66 -1.57 13.07
N PRO A 408 -4.62 -0.51 13.89
CA PRO A 408 -3.37 -0.08 14.52
C PRO A 408 -2.72 -1.13 15.43
N ALA A 409 -3.52 -2.09 15.94
CA ALA A 409 -3.09 -3.07 16.95
C ALA A 409 -3.11 -4.53 16.47
N GLN A 410 -3.81 -4.83 15.38
CA GLN A 410 -3.95 -6.19 14.85
C GLN A 410 -4.07 -6.22 13.33
N LEU A 411 -3.42 -7.20 12.71
CA LEU A 411 -3.64 -7.61 11.32
C LEU A 411 -4.12 -9.05 11.28
N ASN A 412 -4.94 -9.41 10.28
CA ASN A 412 -5.18 -10.81 9.91
C ASN A 412 -4.68 -11.03 8.48
N ILE A 413 -3.91 -12.09 8.28
CA ILE A 413 -3.34 -12.46 6.98
C ILE A 413 -3.63 -13.92 6.64
N LEU A 414 -3.73 -14.23 5.35
CA LEU A 414 -3.55 -15.59 4.85
C LEU A 414 -2.08 -15.75 4.48
N THR A 415 -1.40 -16.74 5.07
CA THR A 415 -0.01 -17.03 4.73
C THR A 415 0.10 -17.49 3.26
N PRO A 416 1.25 -17.24 2.60
CA PRO A 416 1.50 -17.80 1.27
C PRO A 416 1.30 -19.33 1.26
N PRO A 417 0.82 -19.92 0.15
CA PRO A 417 0.63 -21.37 0.06
C PRO A 417 1.94 -22.15 -0.10
N ASP A 418 3.06 -21.45 -0.32
CA ASP A 418 4.39 -22.05 -0.34
C ASP A 418 4.67 -22.80 0.96
N ALA A 419 5.36 -23.93 0.83
CA ALA A 419 5.80 -24.68 2.00
C ALA A 419 6.66 -23.81 2.92
N ILE A 420 6.27 -23.73 4.18
CA ILE A 420 7.00 -23.07 5.26
C ILE A 420 7.17 -24.06 6.42
N SER A 421 8.34 -24.05 7.06
CA SER A 421 8.66 -24.98 8.15
C SER A 421 9.76 -24.42 9.03
N GLY A 422 9.75 -24.76 10.33
CA GLY A 422 10.73 -24.30 11.30
C GLY A 422 10.57 -22.81 11.59
N SER A 423 11.69 -22.12 11.83
CA SER A 423 11.68 -20.67 12.08
C SER A 423 11.44 -19.88 10.79
N VAL A 424 10.41 -19.05 10.78
CA VAL A 424 10.06 -18.17 9.67
C VAL A 424 10.07 -16.70 10.12
N GLN A 425 10.50 -15.81 9.21
CA GLN A 425 10.59 -14.39 9.48
C GLN A 425 9.33 -13.68 9.01
N ILE A 426 8.68 -12.95 9.91
CA ILE A 426 7.51 -12.13 9.64
C ILE A 426 7.91 -10.67 9.71
N GLN A 427 7.52 -9.89 8.71
CA GLN A 427 7.76 -8.46 8.69
C GLN A 427 6.50 -7.73 8.25
N VAL A 428 6.12 -6.70 9.00
CA VAL A 428 5.01 -5.80 8.66
C VAL A 428 5.60 -4.51 8.11
N ALA A 429 5.05 -4.01 7.01
CA ALA A 429 5.32 -2.67 6.50
C ALA A 429 4.03 -1.84 6.59
N ASN A 430 4.13 -0.61 7.09
CA ASN A 430 3.05 0.37 7.12
C ASN A 430 3.55 1.65 6.46
N ASN A 431 3.02 1.95 5.26
CA ASN A 431 3.40 3.14 4.48
C ASN A 431 4.93 3.27 4.30
N GLY A 432 5.57 2.13 4.03
CA GLY A 432 7.01 2.03 3.78
C GLY A 432 7.89 1.90 5.03
N ALA A 433 7.39 2.20 6.23
CA ALA A 433 8.11 1.88 7.47
C ALA A 433 7.97 0.40 7.82
N THR A 434 9.09 -0.27 8.02
CA THR A 434 9.15 -1.72 8.23
C THR A 434 9.44 -2.08 9.69
N SER A 435 8.75 -3.09 10.21
CA SER A 435 9.06 -3.67 11.51
C SER A 435 10.43 -4.34 11.51
N ALA A 436 10.97 -4.55 12.71
CA ALA A 436 11.98 -5.60 12.88
C ALA A 436 11.38 -6.97 12.46
N ASN A 437 12.23 -7.89 12.03
CA ASN A 437 11.79 -9.26 11.74
C ASN A 437 11.33 -9.94 13.04
N PHE A 438 10.12 -10.48 13.03
CA PHE A 438 9.60 -11.32 14.09
C PHE A 438 9.78 -12.79 13.70
N THR A 439 10.37 -13.60 14.57
CA THR A 439 10.53 -15.04 14.33
C THR A 439 9.29 -15.79 14.81
N ALA A 440 8.50 -16.33 13.89
CA ALA A 440 7.41 -17.26 14.17
C ALA A 440 7.86 -18.71 13.94
N GLN A 441 7.18 -19.67 14.57
CA GLN A 441 7.36 -21.09 14.26
C GLN A 441 6.33 -21.53 13.23
N ALA A 442 6.77 -22.30 12.23
CA ALA A 442 5.92 -22.83 11.18
C ALA A 442 6.05 -24.35 11.08
N GLN A 443 4.95 -25.00 10.71
CA GLN A 443 4.91 -26.43 10.38
C GLN A 443 3.89 -26.68 9.25
N ALA A 444 3.68 -27.94 8.88
CA ALA A 444 2.80 -28.29 7.77
C ALA A 444 1.31 -27.99 8.06
N GLU A 445 0.87 -28.11 9.32
CA GLU A 445 -0.50 -27.84 9.75
C GLU A 445 -0.55 -26.97 11.01
N SER A 446 -1.53 -26.09 11.10
CA SER A 446 -1.84 -25.32 12.31
C SER A 446 -3.35 -25.35 12.47
N THR A 447 -3.85 -26.44 13.06
CA THR A 447 -5.28 -26.76 13.06
C THR A 447 -6.04 -25.93 14.08
N SER A 448 -7.13 -25.28 13.66
CA SER A 448 -8.09 -24.63 14.54
C SER A 448 -9.51 -24.65 13.97
N PHE A 449 -10.52 -24.47 14.82
CA PHE A 449 -11.88 -24.12 14.36
C PHE A 449 -12.04 -22.62 14.27
N PHE A 450 -12.80 -22.13 13.31
CA PHE A 450 -13.32 -20.76 13.39
C PHE A 450 -14.33 -20.66 14.52
N VAL A 451 -14.40 -19.52 15.19
CA VAL A 451 -15.36 -19.28 16.27
C VAL A 451 -16.16 -17.98 16.08
N PHE A 452 -17.41 -17.98 16.52
CA PHE A 452 -18.22 -16.76 16.52
C PHE A 452 -17.81 -15.82 17.65
N ASN A 453 -17.66 -14.52 17.37
CA ASN A 453 -17.38 -13.46 18.34
C ASN A 453 -16.15 -13.72 19.25
N GLY A 454 -15.13 -14.42 18.75
CA GLY A 454 -13.95 -14.81 19.53
C GLY A 454 -14.17 -16.01 20.47
N GLY A 455 -15.29 -16.71 20.33
CA GLY A 455 -15.60 -17.94 21.04
C GLY A 455 -16.65 -17.79 22.15
N PRO A 456 -17.00 -18.91 22.82
CA PRO A 456 -16.41 -20.25 22.63
C PRO A 456 -17.06 -21.08 21.50
N TYR A 457 -18.16 -20.61 20.90
CA TYR A 457 -18.92 -21.40 19.93
C TYR A 457 -18.24 -21.47 18.58
N ILE A 458 -18.05 -22.68 18.06
CA ILE A 458 -17.48 -22.88 16.72
C ILE A 458 -18.41 -22.34 15.64
N ALA A 459 -17.82 -21.85 14.56
CA ALA A 459 -18.53 -21.48 13.35
C ALA A 459 -19.06 -22.77 12.69
N ALA A 460 -20.35 -23.03 12.90
CA ALA A 460 -21.03 -24.18 12.35
C ALA A 460 -22.43 -23.81 11.88
N VAL A 461 -22.93 -24.53 10.88
CA VAL A 461 -24.27 -24.36 10.32
C VAL A 461 -24.96 -25.71 10.14
N HIS A 462 -26.29 -25.68 10.20
CA HIS A 462 -27.12 -26.78 9.73
C HIS A 462 -26.96 -26.93 8.20
N LEU A 463 -27.38 -28.05 7.62
CA LEU A 463 -27.31 -28.25 6.15
C LEU A 463 -28.11 -27.23 5.33
N ASN A 464 -29.08 -26.55 5.94
CA ASN A 464 -29.84 -25.48 5.29
C ASN A 464 -29.12 -24.11 5.34
N GLY A 465 -27.94 -24.04 5.97
CA GLY A 465 -27.14 -22.83 6.14
C GLY A 465 -27.45 -21.98 7.38
N SER A 466 -28.45 -22.33 8.21
CA SER A 466 -28.72 -21.57 9.45
C SER A 466 -27.66 -21.84 10.51
N LEU A 467 -27.34 -20.81 11.32
CA LEU A 467 -26.25 -20.86 12.28
C LEU A 467 -26.56 -21.81 13.44
N ILE A 468 -25.54 -22.57 13.87
CA ILE A 468 -25.64 -23.41 15.07
C ILE A 468 -25.10 -22.64 16.28
N GLY A 469 -25.85 -22.68 17.38
CA GLY A 469 -25.44 -22.12 18.66
C GLY A 469 -26.61 -21.97 19.63
N PRO A 470 -26.38 -21.47 20.85
CA PRO A 470 -27.48 -21.18 21.76
C PRO A 470 -28.30 -20.02 21.19
N ALA A 471 -29.59 -19.95 21.56
CA ALA A 471 -30.47 -18.87 21.11
C ALA A 471 -29.98 -17.47 21.53
N THR A 472 -29.10 -17.39 22.53
CA THR A 472 -28.49 -16.14 23.03
C THR A 472 -27.28 -15.69 22.21
N LEU A 473 -26.68 -16.55 21.38
CA LEU A 473 -25.51 -16.18 20.58
C LEU A 473 -25.89 -15.16 19.51
N PHE A 474 -26.91 -15.47 18.69
CA PHE A 474 -27.54 -14.53 17.78
C PHE A 474 -29.06 -14.69 17.85
N ALA A 475 -29.72 -13.82 18.62
CA ALA A 475 -31.14 -13.92 18.91
C ALA A 475 -31.99 -14.00 17.63
N GLY A 476 -32.71 -15.12 17.45
CA GLY A 476 -33.55 -15.39 16.29
C GLY A 476 -32.83 -15.94 15.05
N TYR A 477 -31.50 -16.09 15.10
CA TYR A 477 -30.68 -16.56 13.97
C TYR A 477 -29.92 -17.85 14.26
N THR A 478 -29.71 -18.21 15.53
CA THR A 478 -29.06 -19.46 15.94
C THR A 478 -30.04 -20.47 16.53
N SER A 479 -29.80 -21.74 16.25
CA SER A 479 -30.46 -22.88 16.89
C SER A 479 -29.44 -23.95 17.30
N PRO A 480 -29.69 -24.72 18.38
CA PRO A 480 -28.85 -25.86 18.73
C PRO A 480 -28.85 -26.93 17.64
N ALA A 481 -27.75 -27.68 17.53
CA ALA A 481 -27.69 -28.87 16.70
C ALA A 481 -28.52 -30.02 17.28
N GLN A 482 -29.13 -30.83 16.41
CA GLN A 482 -29.90 -32.01 16.77
C GLN A 482 -29.03 -33.28 16.72
N PRO A 483 -29.09 -34.17 17.72
CA PRO A 483 -28.42 -35.46 17.65
C PRO A 483 -28.83 -36.26 16.40
N GLY A 484 -27.84 -36.80 15.70
CA GLY A 484 -28.02 -37.55 14.45
C GLY A 484 -28.10 -36.70 13.18
N GLU A 485 -28.20 -35.38 13.28
CA GLU A 485 -28.16 -34.52 12.09
C GLU A 485 -26.74 -34.41 11.52
N THR A 486 -26.63 -34.09 10.23
CA THR A 486 -25.36 -33.66 9.63
C THR A 486 -25.24 -32.16 9.76
N ILE A 487 -24.10 -31.70 10.28
CA ILE A 487 -23.75 -30.29 10.41
C ILE A 487 -22.51 -29.98 9.57
N VAL A 488 -22.33 -28.70 9.27
CA VAL A 488 -21.17 -28.17 8.57
C VAL A 488 -20.36 -27.33 9.56
N ILE A 489 -19.07 -27.64 9.71
CA ILE A 489 -18.13 -26.95 10.62
C ILE A 489 -17.04 -26.29 9.79
N TYR A 490 -16.68 -25.05 10.13
CA TYR A 490 -15.60 -24.32 9.48
C TYR A 490 -14.32 -24.31 10.33
N ALA A 491 -13.18 -24.53 9.67
CA ALA A 491 -11.90 -24.77 10.29
C ALA A 491 -10.74 -24.14 9.49
N ASN A 492 -9.56 -24.05 10.10
CA ASN A 492 -8.40 -23.36 9.57
C ASN A 492 -7.13 -24.22 9.73
N GLY A 493 -6.22 -24.15 8.75
CA GLY A 493 -4.87 -24.70 8.82
C GLY A 493 -4.74 -26.23 8.90
N PHE A 494 -5.63 -26.97 8.23
CA PHE A 494 -5.57 -28.45 8.13
C PHE A 494 -4.61 -28.95 7.03
N GLY A 495 -3.78 -28.06 6.47
CA GLY A 495 -2.69 -28.43 5.57
C GLY A 495 -3.10 -28.68 4.12
N PRO A 496 -2.23 -29.37 3.34
CA PRO A 496 -2.45 -29.61 1.92
C PRO A 496 -3.71 -30.46 1.63
N THR A 497 -4.36 -30.18 0.50
CA THR A 497 -5.52 -30.93 0.00
C THR A 497 -5.21 -31.65 -1.32
N SER A 498 -6.20 -32.39 -1.84
CA SER A 498 -6.10 -33.10 -3.12
C SER A 498 -5.88 -32.20 -4.34
N ALA A 499 -6.19 -30.89 -4.24
CA ALA A 499 -5.91 -29.92 -5.27
C ALA A 499 -4.88 -28.90 -4.77
N GLN A 500 -3.90 -28.58 -5.63
CA GLN A 500 -2.87 -27.61 -5.28
C GLN A 500 -3.45 -26.19 -5.23
N VAL A 501 -3.17 -25.47 -4.15
CA VAL A 501 -3.54 -24.05 -4.02
C VAL A 501 -2.66 -23.20 -4.92
N VAL A 502 -3.31 -22.35 -5.72
CA VAL A 502 -2.65 -21.32 -6.53
C VAL A 502 -2.53 -20.05 -5.70
N SER A 503 -1.29 -19.54 -5.54
CA SER A 503 -1.02 -18.31 -4.78
C SER A 503 -1.83 -17.14 -5.31
N GLY A 504 -2.46 -16.39 -4.41
CA GLY A 504 -3.28 -15.22 -4.74
C GLY A 504 -4.71 -15.55 -5.19
N SER A 505 -5.03 -16.80 -5.53
CA SER A 505 -6.38 -17.13 -5.99
C SER A 505 -7.42 -16.96 -4.89
N SER A 506 -8.47 -16.20 -5.20
CA SER A 506 -9.67 -16.03 -4.36
C SER A 506 -10.58 -17.26 -4.36
N THR A 507 -10.32 -18.25 -5.21
CA THR A 507 -11.06 -19.52 -5.26
C THR A 507 -10.12 -20.67 -4.96
N GLN A 508 -10.37 -21.40 -3.88
CA GLN A 508 -9.56 -22.54 -3.47
C GLN A 508 -10.48 -23.72 -3.16
N SER A 509 -10.05 -24.92 -3.53
CA SER A 509 -10.81 -26.14 -3.23
C SER A 509 -9.88 -27.33 -3.04
N GLY A 510 -10.41 -28.43 -2.52
CA GLY A 510 -9.74 -29.73 -2.44
C GLY A 510 -10.15 -30.51 -1.20
N THR A 511 -9.94 -31.82 -1.20
CA THR A 511 -10.33 -32.71 -0.10
C THR A 511 -9.15 -33.11 0.75
N LEU A 512 -9.37 -33.28 2.06
CA LEU A 512 -8.40 -33.87 2.98
C LEU A 512 -8.44 -35.41 2.87
N SER A 513 -7.27 -36.03 2.97
CA SER A 513 -7.13 -37.49 3.06
C SER A 513 -5.91 -37.80 3.94
N PRO A 514 -6.08 -38.44 5.12
CA PRO A 514 -7.32 -39.00 5.67
C PRO A 514 -8.34 -37.93 6.11
N LEU A 515 -9.52 -38.33 6.58
CA LEU A 515 -10.46 -37.41 7.22
C LEU A 515 -10.01 -37.09 8.67
N PRO A 516 -10.23 -35.86 9.18
CA PRO A 516 -9.99 -35.52 10.57
C PRO A 516 -10.82 -36.38 11.54
N VAL A 517 -10.25 -36.66 12.71
CA VAL A 517 -10.98 -37.33 13.81
C VAL A 517 -11.66 -36.28 14.65
N LEU A 518 -12.98 -36.17 14.55
CA LEU A 518 -13.79 -35.19 15.30
C LEU A 518 -14.39 -35.83 16.55
N THR A 519 -14.34 -35.11 17.68
CA THR A 519 -15.09 -35.46 18.89
C THR A 519 -16.03 -34.32 19.29
N ILE A 520 -17.26 -34.67 19.67
CA ILE A 520 -18.28 -33.76 20.19
C ILE A 520 -18.75 -34.35 21.51
N GLY A 521 -18.66 -33.61 22.62
CA GLY A 521 -18.99 -34.11 23.95
C GLY A 521 -18.09 -35.27 24.39
N GLY A 522 -16.87 -35.36 23.84
CA GLY A 522 -15.96 -36.50 24.05
C GLY A 522 -16.34 -37.78 23.27
N ILE A 523 -17.39 -37.75 22.45
CA ILE A 523 -17.85 -38.87 21.62
C ILE A 523 -17.38 -38.65 20.19
N GLY A 524 -16.84 -39.70 19.56
CA GLY A 524 -16.43 -39.65 18.15
C GLY A 524 -17.61 -39.33 17.24
N ALA A 525 -17.48 -38.28 16.43
CA ALA A 525 -18.43 -37.89 15.41
C ALA A 525 -17.97 -38.39 14.04
N THR A 526 -18.89 -38.92 13.24
CA THR A 526 -18.56 -39.40 11.89
C THR A 526 -18.40 -38.21 10.95
N VAL A 527 -17.18 -37.97 10.49
CA VAL A 527 -16.89 -37.00 9.42
C VAL A 527 -17.10 -37.68 8.08
N THR A 528 -17.97 -37.13 7.23
CA THR A 528 -18.31 -37.67 5.91
C THR A 528 -17.64 -36.90 4.77
N PHE A 529 -17.22 -35.67 5.04
CA PHE A 529 -16.45 -34.83 4.14
C PHE A 529 -15.53 -33.91 4.95
N ALA A 530 -14.32 -33.68 4.47
CA ALA A 530 -13.44 -32.64 4.96
C ALA A 530 -12.58 -32.10 3.81
N GLY A 531 -12.50 -30.78 3.67
CA GLY A 531 -11.77 -30.18 2.56
C GLY A 531 -11.72 -28.66 2.62
N LEU A 532 -10.81 -28.08 1.86
CA LEU A 532 -10.71 -26.64 1.61
C LEU A 532 -11.86 -26.23 0.67
N VAL A 533 -12.58 -25.17 1.01
CA VAL A 533 -13.76 -24.67 0.24
C VAL A 533 -13.67 -23.19 -0.13
N ALA A 534 -12.80 -22.44 0.55
CA ALA A 534 -12.47 -21.05 0.27
C ALA A 534 -11.04 -20.77 0.74
N PRO A 535 -10.45 -19.59 0.45
CA PRO A 535 -9.09 -19.28 0.88
C PRO A 535 -8.85 -19.50 2.37
N GLY A 536 -7.97 -20.46 2.71
CA GLY A 536 -7.66 -20.87 4.08
C GLY A 536 -8.79 -21.49 4.89
N GLU A 537 -10.00 -21.63 4.33
CA GLU A 537 -11.19 -22.12 5.03
C GLU A 537 -11.48 -23.58 4.66
N PHE A 538 -11.45 -24.42 5.68
CA PHE A 538 -11.81 -25.83 5.61
C PHE A 538 -13.22 -26.05 6.10
N GLN A 539 -13.94 -26.94 5.44
CA GLN A 539 -15.28 -27.36 5.79
C GLN A 539 -15.28 -28.84 6.16
N PHE A 540 -15.91 -29.19 7.30
CA PHE A 540 -16.21 -30.57 7.68
C PHE A 540 -17.72 -30.80 7.67
N ASN A 541 -18.17 -31.87 7.00
CA ASN A 541 -19.53 -32.38 7.18
C ASN A 541 -19.45 -33.51 8.20
N ALA A 542 -20.12 -33.34 9.35
CA ALA A 542 -20.05 -34.28 10.44
C ALA A 542 -21.45 -34.64 10.97
N ILE A 543 -21.63 -35.90 11.34
CA ILE A 543 -22.87 -36.37 11.99
C ILE A 543 -22.73 -36.16 13.50
N VAL A 544 -23.66 -35.41 14.08
CA VAL A 544 -23.74 -35.18 15.53
C VAL A 544 -24.04 -36.52 16.23
N PRO A 545 -23.23 -36.98 17.20
CA PRO A 545 -23.48 -38.26 17.86
C PRO A 545 -24.87 -38.32 18.51
N SER A 546 -25.61 -39.38 18.23
CA SER A 546 -27.02 -39.55 18.65
C SER A 546 -27.21 -39.66 20.17
N SER A 547 -26.15 -40.00 20.90
CA SER A 547 -26.17 -40.18 22.36
C SER A 547 -25.85 -38.91 23.16
N LEU A 548 -25.71 -37.75 22.50
CA LEU A 548 -25.37 -36.51 23.20
C LEU A 548 -26.54 -35.97 24.03
N ALA A 549 -26.20 -35.45 25.20
CA ALA A 549 -27.13 -34.73 26.07
C ALA A 549 -27.34 -33.29 25.57
N ASN A 550 -28.44 -32.68 25.98
CA ASN A 550 -28.70 -31.26 25.72
C ASN A 550 -27.66 -30.38 26.42
N GLY A 551 -27.30 -29.27 25.78
CA GLY A 551 -26.36 -28.26 26.30
C GLY A 551 -25.14 -28.08 25.42
N ASP A 552 -24.19 -27.29 25.93
CA ASP A 552 -22.95 -26.99 25.22
C ASP A 552 -21.96 -28.15 25.36
N GLN A 553 -21.58 -28.71 24.22
CA GLN A 553 -20.69 -29.86 24.13
C GLN A 553 -19.29 -29.39 23.71
N PRO A 554 -18.20 -29.81 24.39
CA PRO A 554 -16.85 -29.55 23.93
C PRO A 554 -16.60 -30.21 22.57
N VAL A 555 -15.92 -29.50 21.67
CA VAL A 555 -15.59 -29.99 20.33
C VAL A 555 -14.09 -29.89 20.08
N THR A 556 -13.49 -30.96 19.60
CA THR A 556 -12.09 -30.99 19.13
C THR A 556 -11.97 -31.82 17.86
N ALA A 557 -11.04 -31.46 16.98
CA ALA A 557 -10.60 -32.32 15.87
C ALA A 557 -9.10 -32.62 15.99
N THR A 558 -8.73 -33.84 15.66
CA THR A 558 -7.32 -34.26 15.53
C THR A 558 -7.02 -34.61 14.07
N TYR A 559 -5.90 -34.08 13.56
CA TYR A 559 -5.42 -34.33 12.20
C TYR A 559 -3.89 -34.37 12.20
N ASN A 560 -3.30 -35.41 11.60
CA ASN A 560 -1.84 -35.64 11.58
C ASN A 560 -1.15 -35.51 12.95
N GLY A 561 -1.84 -35.88 14.03
CA GLY A 561 -1.32 -35.82 15.40
C GLY A 561 -1.43 -34.45 16.08
N LEU A 562 -1.94 -33.43 15.40
CA LEU A 562 -2.28 -32.13 15.99
C LEU A 562 -3.75 -32.07 16.35
N THR A 563 -4.07 -31.32 17.40
CA THR A 563 -5.45 -31.12 17.86
C THR A 563 -5.79 -29.63 17.81
N THR A 564 -7.03 -29.32 17.41
CA THR A 564 -7.58 -27.96 17.46
C THR A 564 -7.54 -27.36 18.87
N GLN A 565 -7.75 -26.05 18.98
CA GLN A 565 -7.77 -25.35 20.25
C GLN A 565 -8.77 -25.97 21.25
N SER A 566 -8.43 -25.90 22.55
CA SER A 566 -9.32 -26.34 23.62
C SER A 566 -10.38 -25.28 23.94
N GLY A 567 -11.49 -25.69 24.55
CA GLY A 567 -12.51 -24.76 25.06
C GLY A 567 -13.54 -24.32 24.03
N THR A 568 -13.47 -24.85 22.81
CA THR A 568 -14.50 -24.67 21.77
C THR A 568 -15.73 -25.52 22.05
N LEU A 569 -16.91 -24.93 21.80
CA LEU A 569 -18.21 -25.51 22.12
C LEU A 569 -19.13 -25.60 20.89
N LEU A 570 -20.03 -26.58 20.93
CA LEU A 570 -21.19 -26.72 20.04
C LEU A 570 -22.43 -26.98 20.89
N THR A 571 -23.46 -26.15 20.75
CA THR A 571 -24.72 -26.33 21.47
C THR A 571 -25.55 -27.42 20.81
N VAL A 572 -25.99 -28.40 21.59
CA VAL A 572 -26.82 -29.53 21.15
C VAL A 572 -28.15 -29.53 21.91
N HIS A 573 -29.25 -29.86 21.24
CA HIS A 573 -30.54 -30.08 21.88
C HIS A 573 -31.34 -31.15 21.12
N GLN A 574 -31.86 -32.13 21.86
CA GLN A 574 -32.75 -33.20 21.37
C GLN A 574 -34.11 -32.69 20.91
#